data_AF-A0A3D0FU62-F1
#
_entry.id   AF-A0A3D0FU62-F1
#
_cell.length_a   1.000
_cell.length_b   1.000
_cell.length_c   1.000
_cell.angle_alpha   90.00
_cell.angle_beta   90.00
_cell.angle_gamma   90.00
#
_symmetry.space_group_name_H-M   'P 1'
#
loop_
_entity.id
_entity.type
_entity.pdbx_description
1 polymer ?
#
loop_
_entity_poly.entity_id
_entity_poly.type
_entity_poly.pdbx_seq_one_letter_code
_entity_poly.pdbx_strand_id
1 'polypeptide(L)'
;MDKRLYKTMINLQRVELTEHHIYMRLAERSKDQNNADVLRKIGQQEKGHSAYWQKKTGVEVKPNKWTIRKRIFMARILGPTFVLKQMEKREG
;
A
#
# COMPACT_ATOMS: atom_id res chain seq x y z
N MET A 1 -20.96 -13.45 -9.78
CA MET A 1 -19.61 -13.46 -9.18
C MET A 1 -19.67 -14.13 -7.83
N ASP A 2 -18.73 -15.03 -7.51
CA ASP A 2 -18.68 -15.71 -6.20
C ASP A 2 -18.57 -14.68 -5.06
N LYS A 3 -19.39 -14.81 -4.00
CA LYS A 3 -19.39 -13.89 -2.84
C LYS A 3 -18.03 -13.84 -2.13
N ARG A 4 -17.28 -14.95 -2.11
CA ARG A 4 -15.92 -15.02 -1.55
C ARG A 4 -14.96 -14.22 -2.41
N LEU A 5 -15.01 -14.41 -3.73
CA LEU A 5 -14.19 -13.66 -4.68
C LEU A 5 -14.43 -12.14 -4.56
N TYR A 6 -15.68 -11.72 -4.46
CA TYR A 6 -16.02 -10.31 -4.28
C TYR A 6 -15.43 -9.70 -3.01
N LYS A 7 -15.54 -10.40 -1.88
CA LYS A 7 -14.92 -9.96 -0.62
C LYS A 7 -13.40 -9.88 -0.73
N THR A 8 -12.77 -10.82 -1.42
CA THR A 8 -11.33 -10.79 -1.67
C THR A 8 -10.94 -9.57 -2.50
N MET A 9 -11.67 -9.23 -3.56
CA MET A 9 -11.38 -8.06 -4.39
C MET A 9 -11.50 -6.74 -3.60
N ILE A 10 -12.53 -6.60 -2.74
CA ILE A 10 -12.67 -5.43 -1.86
C ILE A 10 -11.50 -5.36 -0.85
N ASN A 11 -11.07 -6.52 -0.33
CA ASN A 11 -9.93 -6.57 0.57
C ASN A 11 -8.62 -6.18 -0.13
N LEU A 12 -8.38 -6.70 -1.34
CA LEU A 12 -7.23 -6.33 -2.17
C LEU A 12 -7.25 -4.82 -2.42
N GLN A 13 -8.36 -4.27 -2.92
CA GLN A 13 -8.51 -2.82 -3.10
C GLN A 13 -8.09 -2.02 -1.87
N ARG A 14 -8.50 -2.44 -0.67
CA ARG A 14 -8.13 -1.78 0.59
C ARG A 14 -6.65 -1.94 0.91
N VAL A 15 -6.07 -3.11 0.68
CA VAL A 15 -4.64 -3.39 0.90
C VAL A 15 -3.80 -2.49 -0.01
N GLU A 16 -4.06 -2.52 -1.31
CA GLU A 16 -3.39 -1.70 -2.33
C GLU A 16 -3.45 -0.21 -1.98
N LEU A 17 -4.64 0.30 -1.64
CA LEU A 17 -4.80 1.70 -1.23
C LEU A 17 -4.05 2.04 0.07
N THR A 18 -3.97 1.08 0.99
CA THR A 18 -3.21 1.26 2.24
C THR A 18 -1.72 1.31 1.96
N GLU A 19 -1.22 0.48 1.05
CA GLU A 19 0.19 0.37 0.68
C GLU A 19 0.65 1.59 -0.11
N HIS A 20 -0.17 2.11 -1.04
CA HIS A 20 0.02 3.44 -1.63
C HIS A 20 0.37 4.49 -0.56
N HIS A 21 -0.46 4.59 0.48
CA HIS A 21 -0.26 5.58 1.55
C HIS A 21 0.94 5.32 2.45
N ILE A 22 1.42 4.08 2.54
CA ILE A 22 2.64 3.73 3.26
C ILE A 22 3.84 4.19 2.42
N TYR A 23 3.89 3.81 1.14
CA TYR A 23 4.95 4.21 0.22
C TYR A 23 5.10 5.73 0.12
N MET A 24 3.99 6.47 -0.02
CA MET A 24 4.03 7.94 -0.05
C MET A 24 4.63 8.53 1.24
N ARG A 25 4.25 8.00 2.41
CA ARG A 25 4.78 8.46 3.71
C ARG A 25 6.23 8.05 3.97
N LEU A 26 6.68 6.95 3.37
CA LEU A 26 8.09 6.55 3.40
C LEU A 26 8.90 7.47 2.49
N ALA A 27 8.37 7.80 1.30
CA ALA A 27 9.01 8.73 0.38
C ALA A 27 9.19 10.13 1.00
N GLU A 28 8.15 10.66 1.65
CA GLU A 28 8.20 11.95 2.38
C GLU A 28 9.28 11.98 3.48
N ARG A 29 9.64 10.82 4.04
CA ARG A 29 10.63 10.69 5.10
C ARG A 29 12.01 10.25 4.59
N SER A 30 12.13 9.90 3.32
CA SER A 30 13.40 9.48 2.73
C SER A 30 14.32 10.68 2.59
N LYS A 31 15.54 10.57 3.14
CA LYS A 31 16.57 11.60 3.00
C LYS A 31 17.19 11.60 1.59
N ASP A 32 17.21 10.43 0.96
CA ASP A 32 17.71 10.25 -0.39
C ASP A 32 16.56 10.48 -1.38
N GLN A 33 16.77 11.41 -2.31
CA GLN A 33 15.78 11.81 -3.30
C GLN A 33 15.49 10.71 -4.33
N ASN A 34 16.50 9.95 -4.75
CA ASN A 34 16.31 8.83 -5.68
C ASN A 34 15.42 7.76 -5.02
N ASN A 35 15.69 7.43 -3.76
CA ASN A 35 14.85 6.49 -3.00
C ASN A 35 13.44 7.05 -2.80
N ALA A 36 13.29 8.35 -2.53
CA ALA A 36 11.98 8.99 -2.41
C ALA A 36 11.18 8.84 -3.72
N ASP A 37 11.82 9.06 -4.87
CA ASP A 37 11.16 8.97 -6.17
C ASP A 37 10.78 7.54 -6.55
N VAL A 38 11.63 6.56 -6.24
CA VAL A 38 11.29 5.14 -6.38
C VAL A 38 10.07 4.78 -5.51
N LEU A 39 10.07 5.20 -4.24
CA LEU A 39 8.94 4.94 -3.33
C LEU A 39 7.65 5.61 -3.81
N ARG A 40 7.71 6.85 -4.32
CA ARG A 40 6.54 7.52 -4.93
C ARG A 40 6.02 6.75 -6.12
N LYS A 41 6.92 6.30 -7.01
CA LYS A 41 6.55 5.54 -8.21
C LYS A 41 5.82 4.25 -7.84
N ILE A 42 6.36 3.47 -6.89
CA ILE A 42 5.72 2.25 -6.38
C ILE A 42 4.36 2.59 -5.76
N GLY A 43 4.31 3.61 -4.91
CA GLY A 43 3.06 4.06 -4.32
C GLY A 43 1.98 4.39 -5.36
N GLN A 44 2.34 5.03 -6.48
CA GLN A 44 1.37 5.30 -7.55
C GLN A 44 0.92 4.04 -8.30
N GLN A 45 1.78 3.02 -8.41
CA GLN A 45 1.39 1.72 -8.95
C GLN A 45 0.30 1.06 -8.10
N GLU A 46 0.45 1.03 -6.76
CA GLU A 46 -0.58 0.48 -5.87
C GLU A 46 -1.90 1.27 -5.91
N LYS A 47 -1.83 2.58 -6.12
CA LYS A 47 -3.03 3.39 -6.35
C LYS A 47 -3.75 2.95 -7.63
N GLY A 48 -2.99 2.65 -8.68
CA GLY A 48 -3.50 2.08 -9.93
C GLY A 48 -4.15 0.71 -9.72
N HIS A 49 -3.52 -0.19 -8.95
CA HIS A 49 -4.07 -1.49 -8.58
C HIS A 49 -5.37 -1.36 -7.78
N SER A 50 -5.42 -0.48 -6.78
CA SER A 50 -6.65 -0.15 -6.06
C SER A 50 -7.75 0.34 -7.01
N ALA A 51 -7.43 1.24 -7.95
CA ALA A 51 -8.41 1.75 -8.91
C ALA A 51 -8.90 0.65 -9.87
N TYR A 52 -8.04 -0.29 -10.25
CA TYR A 52 -8.43 -1.47 -11.02
C TYR A 52 -9.46 -2.32 -10.25
N TRP A 53 -9.20 -2.62 -8.98
CA TRP A 53 -10.15 -3.35 -8.15
C TRP A 53 -11.45 -2.58 -7.94
N GLN A 54 -11.40 -1.27 -7.73
CA GLN A 54 -12.58 -0.40 -7.62
C GLN A 54 -13.47 -0.48 -8.86
N LYS A 55 -12.87 -0.43 -10.06
CA LYS A 55 -13.61 -0.57 -11.32
C LYS A 55 -14.33 -1.91 -11.44
N LYS A 56 -13.78 -2.98 -10.84
CA LYS A 56 -14.38 -4.32 -10.85
C LYS A 56 -15.41 -4.51 -9.74
N THR A 57 -15.19 -3.93 -8.55
CA THR A 57 -16.06 -4.10 -7.39
C THR A 57 -17.22 -3.10 -7.35
N GLY A 58 -17.05 -1.94 -7.99
CA GLY A 58 -17.97 -0.81 -7.94
C GLY A 58 -18.01 -0.09 -6.60
N VAL A 59 -17.12 -0.43 -5.66
CA VAL A 59 -17.15 0.07 -4.27
C VAL A 59 -15.91 0.90 -4.00
N GLU A 60 -16.10 2.06 -3.38
CA GLU A 60 -14.99 2.85 -2.84
C GLU A 60 -14.64 2.37 -1.42
N VAL A 61 -13.35 2.18 -1.16
CA VAL A 61 -12.85 1.76 0.16
C VAL A 61 -11.94 2.81 0.75
N LYS A 62 -11.95 2.91 2.08
CA LYS A 62 -10.99 3.74 2.82
C LYS A 62 -9.75 2.92 3.20
N PRO A 63 -8.55 3.53 3.20
CA PRO A 63 -7.33 2.86 3.61
C PRO A 63 -7.36 2.51 5.10
N ASN A 64 -6.59 1.49 5.49
CA ASN A 64 -6.45 1.12 6.89
C ASN A 64 -5.43 2.04 7.59
N LYS A 65 -5.93 3.10 8.25
CA LYS A 65 -5.11 4.08 8.97
C LYS A 65 -4.26 3.45 10.09
N TRP A 66 -4.74 2.40 10.74
CA TRP A 66 -3.99 1.70 11.78
C TRP A 66 -2.76 1.00 11.20
N THR A 67 -2.94 0.27 10.09
CA THR A 67 -1.83 -0.39 9.38
C THR A 67 -0.80 0.64 8.91
N ILE A 68 -1.23 1.77 8.35
CA ILE A 68 -0.32 2.85 7.95
C ILE A 68 0.53 3.30 9.13
N ARG A 69 -0.09 3.63 10.27
CA ARG A 69 0.63 4.08 11.46
C ARG A 69 1.61 3.04 11.97
N LYS A 70 1.19 1.77 12.08
CA LYS A 70 2.04 0.66 12.51
C LYS A 70 3.26 0.50 11.58
N ARG A 71 3.07 0.56 10.27
CA ARG A 71 4.14 0.40 9.27
C ARG A 71 5.13 1.55 9.33
N ILE A 72 4.66 2.79 9.43
CA ILE A 72 5.53 3.96 9.60
C ILE A 72 6.30 3.90 10.93
N PHE A 73 5.66 3.44 12.00
CA PHE A 73 6.33 3.24 13.28
C PHE A 73 7.43 2.16 13.18
N MET A 74 7.15 1.02 12.55
CA MET A 74 8.16 -0.02 12.31
C MET A 74 9.30 0.48 11.43
N ALA A 75 9.02 1.27 10.39
CA ALA A 75 10.06 1.84 9.52
C ALA A 75 10.99 2.79 10.30
N ARG A 76 10.47 3.47 11.33
CA ARG A 76 11.25 4.35 12.19
C ARG A 76 12.18 3.58 13.14
N ILE A 77 11.74 2.43 13.66
CA ILE A 77 12.51 1.64 14.65
C ILE A 77 13.45 0.63 13.97
N LEU A 78 12.95 -0.07 12.96
CA LEU A 78 13.64 -1.20 12.31
C LEU A 78 14.23 -0.82 10.94
N GLY A 79 13.99 0.41 10.48
CA GLY A 79 14.39 0.90 9.17
C GLY A 79 13.37 0.63 8.06
N PRO A 80 13.41 1.43 6.97
CA PRO A 80 12.45 1.32 5.86
C PRO A 80 12.54 -0.03 5.13
N THR A 81 13.76 -0.58 4.95
CA THR A 81 13.97 -1.86 4.25
C THR A 81 13.24 -3.03 4.92
N PHE A 82 13.14 -3.06 6.25
CA PHE A 82 12.39 -4.08 6.97
C PHE A 82 10.90 -4.05 6.60
N VAL A 83 10.33 -2.84 6.51
CA VAL A 83 8.92 -2.65 6.17
C VAL A 83 8.63 -3.01 4.72
N LEU A 84 9.54 -2.62 3.81
CA LEU A 84 9.45 -2.95 2.38
C LEU A 84 9.45 -4.46 2.14
N LYS A 85 10.38 -5.21 2.74
CA LYS A 85 10.42 -6.68 2.65
C LYS A 85 9.14 -7.35 3.17
N GLN A 86 8.49 -6.76 4.19
CA GLN A 86 7.22 -7.26 4.72
C GLN A 86 6.03 -6.87 3.83
N MET A 87 6.16 -5.87 2.97
CA MET A 87 5.13 -5.48 1.98
C MET A 87 5.25 -6.37 0.74
N GLU A 88 6.46 -6.57 0.20
CA GLU A 88 6.72 -7.46 -0.96
C GLU A 88 6.20 -8.90 -0.76
N LYS A 89 6.30 -9.45 0.46
CA LYS A 89 5.78 -10.80 0.81
C LYS A 89 4.26 -10.96 0.67
N ARG A 90 3.52 -9.88 0.38
CA ARG A 90 2.05 -9.91 0.21
C ARG A 90 1.66 -9.87 -1.25
N GLU A 91 2.57 -9.47 -2.13
CA GLU A 91 2.39 -9.38 -3.58
C GLU A 91 2.79 -10.69 -4.30
N GLY A 92 3.56 -11.58 -3.65
CA GLY A 92 3.93 -12.91 -4.14
C GLY A 92 3.36 -14.04 -3.29
#